data_AF-A0A7C3J5U9-F1
#
_entry.id   AF-A0A7C3J5U9-F1
#
_cell.length_a   1.000
_cell.length_b   1.000
_cell.length_c   1.000
_cell.angle_alpha   90.00
_cell.angle_beta   90.00
_cell.angle_gamma   90.00
#
_symmetry.space_group_name_H-M   'P 1'
#
loop_
_entity.id
_entity.type
_entity.pdbx_description
1 polymer ?
#
loop_
_entity_poly.entity_id
_entity_poly.type
_entity_poly.pdbx_seq_one_letter_code
_entity_poly.pdbx_strand_id
1 'polypeptide(L)'
;MLRRRENKNFFKIFFMIFVISLLSLFFQPKMGIVYLMKAKFDEKNLQYELKKTKVENILLRRRIYLLKNDKSYIEKIVRENLNMIGNGEKILK
;
A
#
# COMPACT_ATOMS: atom_id res chain seq x y z
N MET A 1 -19.03 45.16 43.59
CA MET A 1 -19.31 43.76 43.16
C MET A 1 -18.75 43.42 41.76
N LEU A 2 -17.64 44.04 41.32
CA LEU A 2 -17.15 43.92 39.91
C LEU A 2 -15.94 42.98 39.71
N ARG A 3 -15.28 42.53 40.78
CA ARG A 3 -14.01 41.76 40.69
C ARG A 3 -14.14 40.30 40.23
N ARG A 4 -15.34 39.72 40.25
CA ARG A 4 -15.57 38.29 39.88
C ARG A 4 -15.67 38.04 38.36
N ARG A 5 -15.89 39.08 37.54
CA ARG A 5 -16.06 38.93 36.08
C ARG A 5 -14.73 38.75 35.34
N GLU A 6 -13.66 39.39 35.81
CA GLU A 6 -12.34 39.39 35.13
C GLU A 6 -11.68 38.00 35.12
N ASN A 7 -11.75 37.26 36.24
CA ASN A 7 -11.16 35.92 36.36
C ASN A 7 -11.74 34.88 35.39
N LYS A 8 -13.03 35.02 35.02
CA LYS A 8 -13.68 34.08 34.08
C LYS A 8 -13.14 34.26 32.67
N ASN A 9 -12.78 35.48 32.27
CA ASN A 9 -12.20 35.74 30.95
C ASN A 9 -10.75 35.25 30.88
N PHE A 10 -9.98 35.44 31.96
CA PHE A 10 -8.62 34.91 32.04
C PHE A 10 -8.60 33.38 31.96
N PHE A 11 -9.48 32.70 32.69
CA PHE A 11 -9.58 31.24 32.63
C PHE A 11 -10.02 30.73 31.25
N LYS A 12 -10.94 31.44 30.58
CA LYS A 12 -11.33 31.12 29.20
C LYS A 12 -10.19 31.29 28.21
N ILE A 13 -9.41 32.36 28.33
CA ILE A 13 -8.25 32.61 27.47
C ILE A 13 -7.17 31.54 27.71
N PHE A 14 -6.88 31.23 28.98
CA PHE A 14 -5.94 30.17 29.34
C PHE A 14 -6.38 28.81 28.79
N PHE A 15 -7.67 28.47 28.94
CA PHE A 15 -8.24 27.25 28.39
C PHE A 15 -8.16 27.21 26.86
N MET A 16 -8.44 28.33 26.18
CA MET A 16 -8.33 28.43 24.72
C MET A 16 -6.88 28.20 24.25
N ILE A 17 -5.89 28.82 24.91
CA ILE A 17 -4.46 28.62 24.59
C ILE A 17 -4.05 27.17 24.83
N PHE A 18 -4.53 26.56 25.93
CA PHE A 18 -4.26 25.16 26.24
C PHE A 18 -4.80 24.22 25.15
N VAL A 19 -6.03 24.44 24.69
CA VAL A 19 -6.63 23.66 23.60
C VAL A 19 -5.88 23.85 22.28
N ILE A 20 -5.48 25.08 21.94
CA ILE A 20 -4.70 25.36 20.73
C ILE A 20 -3.33 24.67 20.80
N SER A 21 -2.67 24.69 21.97
CA SER A 21 -1.40 24.00 22.17
C SER A 21 -1.54 22.50 21.99
N LEU A 22 -2.58 21.88 22.56
CA LEU A 22 -2.88 20.46 22.32
C LEU A 22 -3.13 20.16 20.85
N LEU A 23 -3.97 20.95 20.18
CA LEU A 23 -4.24 20.77 18.74
C LEU A 23 -2.95 20.89 17.91
N SER A 24 -2.06 21.81 18.26
CA SER A 24 -0.78 21.95 17.57
C SER A 24 0.07 20.68 17.63
N LEU A 25 0.08 19.95 18.75
CA LEU A 25 0.81 18.69 18.89
C LEU A 25 0.22 17.55 18.04
N PHE A 26 -1.11 17.49 17.91
CA PHE A 26 -1.76 16.47 17.08
C PHE A 26 -1.64 16.73 15.58
N PHE A 27 -1.74 18.00 15.17
CA PHE A 27 -1.81 18.42 13.78
C PHE A 27 -0.51 19.01 13.22
N GLN A 28 0.60 18.93 13.96
CA GLN A 28 1.88 19.44 13.47
C GLN A 28 2.29 18.72 12.18
N PRO A 29 2.51 19.45 11.07
CA PRO A 29 2.95 18.83 9.84
C PRO A 29 4.32 18.17 10.07
N LYS A 30 4.44 16.91 9.65
CA LYS A 30 5.65 16.04 9.74
C LYS A 30 6.03 15.51 11.13
N MET A 31 5.41 15.98 12.22
CA MET A 31 5.74 15.54 13.59
C MET A 31 4.54 15.10 14.41
N GLY A 32 3.31 15.42 13.97
CA GLY A 32 2.10 15.03 14.66
C GLY A 32 1.84 13.53 14.65
N ILE A 33 1.11 13.06 15.65
CA ILE A 33 0.74 11.64 15.83
C ILE A 33 0.00 11.09 14.61
N VAL A 34 -0.87 11.91 14.00
CA VAL A 34 -1.61 11.54 12.78
C VAL A 34 -0.66 11.26 11.62
N TYR A 35 0.38 12.09 11.45
CA TYR A 35 1.39 11.89 10.41
C TYR A 35 2.17 10.59 10.64
N LEU A 36 2.57 10.31 11.89
CA LEU A 36 3.29 9.09 12.23
C LEU A 36 2.45 7.82 11.98
N MET A 37 1.17 7.84 12.33
CA MET A 37 0.27 6.72 12.03
C MET A 37 0.13 6.50 10.52
N LYS A 38 -0.07 7.58 9.76
CA LYS A 38 -0.14 7.51 8.30
C LYS A 38 1.16 6.97 7.70
N ALA A 39 2.31 7.50 8.14
CA ALA A 39 3.62 7.07 7.66
C ALA A 39 3.87 5.58 7.92
N LYS A 40 3.49 5.06 9.10
CA LYS A 40 3.58 3.62 9.40
C LYS A 40 2.66 2.78 8.52
N PHE A 41 1.45 3.27 8.23
CA PHE A 41 0.52 2.57 7.35
C PHE A 41 1.04 2.53 5.92
N ASP A 42 1.52 3.67 5.42
CA ASP A 42 2.12 3.79 4.09
C ASP A 42 3.37 2.90 3.96
N GLU A 43 4.23 2.85 4.98
CA GLU A 43 5.38 1.94 5.03
C GLU A 43 4.96 0.47 4.89
N LYS A 44 3.94 0.04 5.65
CA LYS A 44 3.45 -1.34 5.61
C LYS A 44 2.89 -1.69 4.22
N ASN A 45 2.15 -0.77 3.59
CA ASN A 45 1.61 -0.97 2.25
C ASN A 45 2.74 -1.05 1.21
N LEU A 46 3.72 -0.15 1.27
CA LEU A 46 4.88 -0.19 0.38
C LEU A 46 5.67 -1.50 0.53
N GLN A 47 5.86 -1.99 1.76
CA GLN A 47 6.51 -3.28 1.98
C GLN A 47 5.72 -4.45 1.38
N TYR A 48 4.40 -4.41 1.47
CA TYR A 48 3.54 -5.41 0.85
C TYR A 48 3.64 -5.39 -0.68
N GLU A 49 3.55 -4.20 -1.29
CA GLU A 49 3.69 -4.02 -2.74
C GLU A 49 5.06 -4.45 -3.24
N LEU A 50 6.14 -4.12 -2.51
CA LEU A 50 7.49 -4.58 -2.83
C LEU A 50 7.60 -6.10 -2.81
N LYS A 51 7.03 -6.78 -1.81
CA LYS A 51 7.02 -8.24 -1.74
C LYS A 51 6.25 -8.85 -2.90
N LYS A 52 5.06 -8.33 -3.20
CA LYS A 52 4.22 -8.77 -4.33
C LYS A 52 4.99 -8.63 -5.65
N THR A 53 5.55 -7.46 -5.90
CA THR A 53 6.30 -7.14 -7.12
C THR A 53 7.54 -8.04 -7.26
N LYS A 54 8.25 -8.32 -6.16
CA LYS A 54 9.41 -9.25 -6.17
C LYS A 54 8.99 -10.66 -6.57
N VAL A 55 7.90 -11.17 -6.00
CA VAL A 55 7.37 -12.50 -6.34
C VAL A 55 6.95 -12.56 -7.80
N GLU A 56 6.22 -11.57 -8.29
CA GLU A 56 5.84 -11.48 -9.71
C GLU A 56 7.06 -11.44 -10.62
N ASN A 57 8.10 -10.69 -10.26
CA ASN A 57 9.34 -10.63 -11.03
C ASN A 57 10.04 -12.01 -11.13
N ILE A 58 10.11 -12.75 -10.01
CA ILE A 58 10.69 -14.10 -9.98
C ILE A 58 9.89 -15.05 -10.89
N LEU A 59 8.56 -15.02 -10.79
CA LEU A 59 7.68 -15.86 -11.61
C LEU A 59 7.81 -15.53 -13.10
N LEU A 60 7.85 -14.24 -13.45
CA LEU A 60 8.03 -13.79 -14.83
C LEU A 60 9.40 -14.20 -15.38
N ARG A 61 10.47 -14.06 -14.60
CA ARG A 61 11.82 -14.52 -15.01
C ARG A 61 11.84 -16.03 -15.25
N ARG A 62 11.23 -16.81 -14.37
CA ARG A 62 11.10 -18.26 -14.54
C ARG A 62 10.31 -18.59 -15.80
N ARG A 63 9.20 -17.90 -16.05
CA ARG A 63 8.39 -18.07 -17.25
C ARG A 63 9.19 -17.74 -18.52
N ILE A 64 9.93 -16.62 -18.53
CA ILE A 64 10.81 -16.25 -19.64
C ILE A 64 11.87 -17.33 -19.88
N TYR A 65 12.48 -17.87 -18.82
CA TYR A 65 13.46 -18.95 -18.94
C TYR A 65 12.86 -20.20 -19.59
N LEU A 66 11.68 -20.63 -19.13
CA LEU A 66 10.99 -21.80 -19.70
C LEU A 66 10.59 -21.56 -21.15
N LEU A 67 10.05 -20.37 -21.48
CA LEU A 67 9.71 -20.01 -22.86
C LEU A 67 10.93 -19.94 -23.80
N LYS A 68 12.14 -19.67 -23.28
CA LYS A 68 13.35 -19.63 -24.08
C LYS A 68 14.01 -20.99 -24.27
N ASN A 69 13.96 -21.83 -23.26
CA ASN A 69 14.79 -23.04 -23.20
C ASN A 69 13.99 -24.34 -23.27
N ASP A 70 12.68 -24.32 -23.03
CA ASP A 70 11.84 -25.51 -22.95
C ASP A 70 10.74 -25.49 -24.02
N LYS A 71 10.97 -26.23 -25.11
CA LYS A 71 10.00 -26.37 -26.20
C LYS A 71 8.72 -27.08 -25.77
N SER A 72 8.79 -28.03 -24.84
CA SER A 72 7.61 -28.74 -24.34
C SER A 72 6.72 -27.79 -23.51
N TYR A 73 7.34 -26.91 -22.75
CA TYR A 73 6.62 -25.85 -22.03
C TYR A 73 5.89 -24.88 -22.98
N ILE A 74 6.50 -24.52 -24.11
CA ILE A 74 5.86 -23.69 -25.14
C ILE A 74 4.64 -24.42 -25.74
N GLU A 75 4.81 -25.67 -26.15
CA GLU A 75 3.74 -26.48 -26.74
C GLU A 75 2.55 -26.62 -25.78
N LYS A 76 2.84 -26.87 -24.50
CA LYS A 76 1.83 -26.91 -23.43
C LYS A 76 1.08 -25.58 -23.32
N ILE A 77 1.78 -24.44 -23.25
CA ILE A 77 1.18 -23.11 -23.19
C ILE A 77 0.30 -22.84 -24.41
N VAL A 78 0.74 -23.22 -25.60
CA VAL A 78 0.02 -23.02 -26.87
C VAL A 78 -1.26 -23.87 -26.91
N ARG A 79 -1.18 -25.12 -26.48
CA ARG A 79 -2.36 -26.00 -26.36
C ARG A 79 -3.37 -25.50 -25.33
N GLU A 80 -2.90 -25.10 -24.14
CA GLU A 80 -3.76 -24.70 -23.03
C GLU A 80 -4.35 -23.29 -23.20
N ASN A 81 -3.59 -22.31 -23.68
CA ASN A 81 -4.03 -20.91 -23.74
C ASN A 81 -4.57 -20.49 -25.11
N LEU A 82 -4.14 -21.14 -26.19
CA LEU A 82 -4.54 -20.77 -27.55
C LEU A 82 -5.43 -21.84 -28.21
N ASN A 83 -5.73 -22.96 -27.52
CA ASN A 83 -6.42 -24.13 -28.09
C ASN A 83 -5.85 -24.57 -29.44
N MET A 84 -4.56 -24.30 -29.66
CA MET A 84 -3.86 -24.63 -30.89
C MET A 84 -3.32 -26.04 -30.79
N ILE A 85 -3.56 -26.83 -31.84
CA ILE A 85 -3.15 -28.23 -31.98
C ILE A 85 -2.21 -28.31 -33.18
N GLY A 86 -1.22 -29.20 -33.15
CA GLY A 86 -0.28 -29.35 -34.25
C GLY A 86 -0.98 -29.77 -35.55
N ASN A 87 -0.47 -29.33 -36.70
CA ASN A 87 -1.01 -29.75 -37.99
C ASN A 87 -0.95 -31.29 -38.12
N GLY A 88 -2.11 -31.94 -38.13
CA GLY A 88 -2.25 -33.41 -38.21
C GLY A 88 -2.71 -34.10 -36.91
N GLU A 89 -2.85 -33.38 -35.81
CA GLU A 89 -3.31 -33.94 -34.53
C GLU A 89 -4.85 -33.95 -34.44
N LYS A 90 -5.46 -35.11 -34.17
CA LYS A 90 -6.91 -35.27 -33.94
C LYS A 90 -7.20 -35.35 -32.45
N ILE A 91 -8.14 -34.54 -31.96
CA ILE A 91 -8.74 -34.73 -30.63
C ILE A 91 -9.60 -36.00 -30.70
N LEU A 92 -9.15 -37.07 -30.06
CA LEU A 92 -10.00 -38.24 -29.77
C LEU A 92 -10.83 -37.89 -28.54
N LYS A 93 -12.16 -37.84 -28.72
CA LYS A 93 -13.14 -37.51 -27.70
C LYS A 93 -13.75 -38.78 -27.12
#